data_AF-A0A0G4I7K4-F1
#
_entry.id   AF-A0A0G4I7K4-F1
#
_cell.length_a   1.000
_cell.length_b   1.000
_cell.length_c   1.000
_cell.angle_alpha   90.00
_cell.angle_beta   90.00
_cell.angle_gamma   90.00
#
_symmetry.space_group_name_H-M   'P 1'
#
loop_
_entity.id
_entity.type
_entity.pdbx_description
1 polymer ?
#
loop_
_entity_poly.entity_id
_entity_poly.type
_entity_poly.pdbx_seq_one_letter_code
_entity_poly.pdbx_strand_id
1 'polypeptide(L)'
;MLTSSSPDVLEVLISLRNQMYGKVHVVRLLIKTFNERSEAAKSGFVSRVELEHVLVSCGLFLSQPSAQQLYRAVGGNWRVLVENLIGDSYTADRKMLVERLYDHFAVPVEGAEEPMLCLTGLMEAAMVHNHPKAASLSRHPELLKHDLQRALEGLVESTGRTDDKIGKTEFHAFFRGISATFPHAHESEFADFVQRLWGVWPVRDDKSEKLIKAQTKLRVKIFQCMRPPQTEAEFLYEAFRRSDLLKTPDFVADWRTFNDALAYVDANFSEEETLILFHHFVECYPATPSEARPPPVDAKGEPVELIDYKKLIAAFCEGSHPNAVETSSHVRSVQHLFVH
;
A
#
# COMPACT_ATOMS: atom_id res chain seq x y z
N MET A 1 11.24 1.72 -18.48
CA MET A 1 11.32 2.46 -17.19
C MET A 1 12.23 3.66 -17.34
N LEU A 2 11.87 4.83 -16.79
CA LEU A 2 12.72 6.02 -16.79
C LEU A 2 13.87 5.85 -15.78
N THR A 3 14.94 5.16 -16.17
CA THR A 3 16.02 4.68 -15.28
C THR A 3 16.97 5.77 -14.74
N SER A 4 16.64 7.06 -14.93
CA SER A 4 17.39 8.20 -14.37
C SER A 4 16.54 9.48 -14.44
N SER A 5 15.30 9.42 -13.94
CA SER A 5 14.41 10.58 -13.97
C SER A 5 15.02 11.72 -13.16
N SER A 6 15.18 12.91 -13.76
CA SER A 6 15.44 14.14 -13.01
C SER A 6 14.46 14.23 -11.83
N PRO A 7 14.86 14.69 -10.63
CA PRO A 7 13.96 14.87 -9.48
C PRO A 7 12.63 15.56 -9.88
N ASP A 8 12.72 16.53 -10.79
CA ASP A 8 11.58 17.27 -11.34
C ASP A 8 10.54 16.38 -12.05
N VAL A 9 10.97 15.34 -12.78
CA VAL A 9 10.06 14.44 -13.51
C VAL A 9 9.34 13.51 -12.53
N LEU A 10 10.03 13.09 -11.47
CA LEU A 10 9.44 12.27 -10.42
C LEU A 10 8.32 13.03 -9.70
N GLU A 11 8.52 14.31 -9.38
CA GLU A 11 7.48 15.16 -8.80
C GLU A 11 6.25 15.29 -9.71
N VAL A 12 6.47 15.45 -11.02
CA VAL A 12 5.36 15.49 -11.99
C VAL A 12 4.58 14.17 -12.01
N LEU A 13 5.28 13.03 -11.99
CA LEU A 13 4.63 11.70 -11.94
C LEU A 13 3.89 11.48 -10.62
N ILE A 14 4.43 11.92 -9.49
CA ILE A 14 3.76 11.87 -8.18
C ILE A 14 2.49 12.73 -8.21
N SER A 15 2.56 13.94 -8.76
CA SER A 15 1.40 14.83 -8.92
C SER A 15 0.29 14.17 -9.76
N LEU A 16 0.65 13.54 -10.88
CA LEU A 16 -0.31 12.81 -11.70
C LEU A 16 -0.93 11.63 -10.95
N ARG A 17 -0.14 10.82 -10.26
CA ARG A 17 -0.63 9.68 -9.46
C ARG A 17 -1.59 10.13 -8.34
N ASN A 18 -1.30 11.25 -7.67
CA ASN A 18 -2.20 11.82 -6.68
C ASN A 18 -3.52 12.28 -7.31
N GLN A 19 -3.50 12.85 -8.51
CA GLN A 19 -4.72 13.20 -9.24
C GLN A 19 -5.50 11.98 -9.74
N MET A 20 -4.84 10.83 -9.94
CA MET A 20 -5.45 9.55 -10.28
C MET A 20 -6.10 8.88 -9.06
N TYR A 21 -5.81 9.33 -7.84
CA TYR A 21 -6.15 8.60 -6.62
C TYR A 21 -7.65 8.27 -6.48
N GLY A 22 -7.95 6.97 -6.43
CA GLY A 22 -9.30 6.43 -6.37
C GLY A 22 -10.18 6.75 -7.58
N LYS A 23 -9.60 7.06 -8.75
CA LYS A 23 -10.31 7.13 -10.05
C LYS A 23 -10.09 5.81 -10.81
N VAL A 24 -10.79 4.76 -10.42
CA VAL A 24 -10.59 3.36 -10.86
C VAL A 24 -10.42 3.17 -12.38
N HIS A 25 -11.09 4.00 -13.20
CA HIS A 25 -11.07 3.91 -14.65
C HIS A 25 -9.99 4.77 -15.35
N VAL A 26 -9.25 5.63 -14.63
CA VAL A 26 -8.44 6.69 -15.25
C VAL A 26 -7.30 6.17 -16.13
N VAL A 27 -6.61 5.10 -15.72
CA VAL A 27 -5.53 4.49 -16.53
C VAL A 27 -6.08 3.94 -17.85
N ARG A 28 -7.26 3.31 -17.80
CA ARG A 28 -7.90 2.82 -19.02
C ARG A 28 -8.42 3.94 -19.90
N LEU A 29 -9.02 4.96 -19.31
CA LEU A 29 -9.45 6.14 -20.04
C LEU A 29 -8.27 6.80 -20.75
N LEU A 30 -7.11 6.88 -20.10
CA LEU A 30 -5.87 7.35 -20.72
C LEU A 30 -5.50 6.50 -21.95
N ILE A 31 -5.39 5.17 -21.79
CA ILE A 31 -5.03 4.26 -22.89
C ILE A 31 -6.03 4.38 -24.05
N LYS A 32 -7.34 4.38 -23.77
CA LYS A 32 -8.40 4.53 -24.77
C LYS A 32 -8.29 5.87 -25.50
N THR A 33 -8.15 6.96 -24.76
CA THR A 33 -8.06 8.31 -25.32
C THR A 33 -6.80 8.49 -26.16
N PHE A 34 -5.66 7.88 -25.78
CA PHE A 34 -4.48 7.84 -26.62
C PHE A 34 -4.74 7.07 -27.93
N ASN A 35 -5.31 5.87 -27.85
CA ASN A 35 -5.58 5.04 -29.03
C ASN A 35 -6.57 5.66 -30.01
N GLU A 36 -7.60 6.37 -29.52
CA GLU A 36 -8.65 6.97 -30.36
C GLU A 36 -8.21 8.26 -31.07
N ARG A 37 -7.32 9.04 -30.45
CA ARG A 37 -7.07 10.42 -30.90
C ARG A 37 -5.95 10.61 -31.91
N SER A 38 -5.22 9.56 -32.28
CA SER A 38 -4.15 9.76 -33.25
C SER A 38 -3.94 8.53 -34.12
N GLU A 39 -3.94 8.71 -35.44
CA GLU A 39 -3.38 7.72 -36.38
C GLU A 39 -1.90 7.45 -36.05
N ALA A 40 -1.18 8.43 -35.49
CA ALA A 40 0.16 8.27 -34.94
C ALA A 40 0.17 7.59 -33.55
N ALA A 41 -0.91 7.55 -32.78
CA ALA A 41 -0.94 6.82 -31.50
C ALA A 41 -0.88 5.29 -31.67
N LYS A 42 -1.27 4.76 -32.84
CA LYS A 42 -0.95 3.37 -33.21
C LYS A 42 0.57 3.12 -33.22
N SER A 43 1.37 4.13 -33.57
CA SER A 43 2.83 4.09 -33.52
C SER A 43 3.41 4.20 -32.10
N GLY A 44 2.58 4.61 -31.11
CA GLY A 44 3.02 4.77 -29.71
C GLY A 44 3.55 6.17 -29.37
N PHE A 45 3.62 7.09 -30.33
CA PHE A 45 4.16 8.44 -30.15
C PHE A 45 3.11 9.53 -30.39
N VAL A 46 3.17 10.58 -29.58
CA VAL A 46 2.29 11.76 -29.67
C VAL A 46 3.11 13.03 -29.56
N SER A 47 2.58 14.15 -30.06
CA SER A 47 3.12 15.48 -29.81
C SER A 47 2.81 15.97 -28.39
N ARG A 48 3.49 17.04 -27.94
CA ARG A 48 3.24 17.65 -26.63
C ARG A 48 1.79 18.11 -26.46
N VAL A 49 1.24 18.76 -27.50
CA VAL A 49 -0.12 19.29 -27.47
C VAL A 49 -1.15 18.15 -27.36
N GLU A 50 -0.93 17.06 -28.08
CA GLU A 50 -1.77 15.87 -27.97
C GLU A 50 -1.68 15.24 -26.58
N LEU A 51 -0.47 15.12 -26.02
CA LEU A 51 -0.28 14.60 -24.66
C LEU A 51 -1.04 15.44 -23.62
N GLU A 52 -0.90 16.76 -23.67
CA GLU A 52 -1.62 17.68 -22.76
C GLU A 52 -3.14 17.53 -22.92
N HIS A 53 -3.62 17.47 -24.16
CA HIS A 53 -5.05 17.31 -24.45
C HIS A 53 -5.61 15.99 -23.91
N VAL A 54 -4.89 14.89 -24.09
CA VAL A 54 -5.29 13.56 -23.59
C VAL A 54 -5.35 13.56 -22.06
N LEU A 55 -4.32 14.09 -21.39
CA LEU A 55 -4.30 14.20 -19.93
C LEU A 55 -5.50 15.00 -19.41
N VAL A 56 -5.76 16.17 -19.98
CA VAL A 56 -6.90 17.02 -19.60
C VAL A 56 -8.24 16.32 -19.83
N SER A 57 -8.37 15.60 -20.94
CA SER A 57 -9.58 14.81 -21.24
C SER A 57 -9.84 13.69 -20.22
N CYS A 58 -8.78 13.22 -19.55
CA CYS A 58 -8.85 12.23 -18.47
C CYS A 58 -8.96 12.88 -17.07
N GLY A 59 -9.10 14.22 -17.00
CA GLY A 59 -9.14 14.95 -15.74
C GLY A 59 -7.81 14.95 -14.98
N LEU A 60 -6.70 14.94 -15.72
CA LEU A 60 -5.33 15.09 -15.22
C LEU A 60 -4.75 16.40 -15.73
N PHE A 61 -4.35 17.26 -14.81
CA PHE A 61 -3.94 18.63 -15.10
C PHE A 61 -2.47 18.82 -14.75
N LEU A 62 -1.73 19.41 -15.67
CA LEU A 62 -0.33 19.78 -15.49
C LEU A 62 -0.15 21.26 -15.86
N SER A 63 0.78 21.91 -15.19
CA SER A 63 1.30 23.20 -15.65
C SER A 63 2.04 23.00 -16.98
N GLN A 64 2.11 24.04 -17.82
CA GLN A 64 2.84 23.98 -19.08
C GLN A 64 4.33 23.58 -18.90
N PRO A 65 5.07 24.08 -17.89
CA PRO A 65 6.42 23.58 -17.60
C PRO A 65 6.46 22.09 -17.27
N SER A 66 5.55 21.60 -16.42
CA SER A 66 5.48 20.19 -16.03
C SER A 66 5.14 19.28 -17.22
N ALA A 67 4.22 19.70 -18.08
CA ALA A 67 3.89 18.97 -19.30
C ALA A 67 5.07 18.91 -20.28
N GLN A 68 5.81 20.01 -20.43
CA GLN A 68 7.01 20.06 -21.26
C GLN A 68 8.14 19.16 -20.72
N GLN A 69 8.33 19.12 -19.41
CA GLN A 69 9.29 18.22 -18.74
C GLN A 69 8.90 16.76 -18.94
N LEU A 70 7.64 16.42 -18.67
CA LEU A 70 7.12 15.06 -18.84
C LEU A 70 7.27 14.59 -20.29
N TYR A 71 6.88 15.43 -21.26
CA TYR A 71 7.01 15.14 -22.68
C TYR A 71 8.45 14.82 -23.09
N ARG A 72 9.42 15.62 -22.61
CA ARG A 72 10.85 15.39 -22.88
C ARG A 72 11.33 14.09 -22.25
N ALA A 73 10.90 13.79 -21.03
CA ALA A 73 11.30 12.59 -20.32
C ALA A 73 10.81 11.31 -21.00
N VAL A 74 9.56 11.31 -21.48
CA VAL A 74 8.97 10.14 -22.17
C VAL A 74 9.25 10.12 -23.68
N GLY A 75 9.90 11.16 -24.22
CA GLY A 75 10.21 11.28 -25.65
C GLY A 75 8.97 11.25 -26.56
N GLY A 76 7.82 11.73 -26.06
CA GLY A 76 6.53 11.60 -26.74
C GLY A 76 5.93 10.18 -26.76
N ASN A 77 6.60 9.18 -26.18
CA ASN A 77 6.09 7.81 -26.10
C ASN A 77 5.08 7.69 -24.95
N TRP A 78 3.79 7.64 -25.29
CA TRP A 78 2.73 7.58 -24.29
C TRP A 78 2.66 6.23 -23.58
N ARG A 79 3.14 5.15 -24.20
CA ARG A 79 3.20 3.83 -23.54
C ARG A 79 4.19 3.84 -22.40
N VAL A 80 5.35 4.48 -22.60
CA VAL A 80 6.32 4.72 -21.53
C VAL A 80 5.70 5.55 -20.41
N LEU A 81 4.93 6.61 -20.74
CA LEU A 81 4.21 7.37 -19.70
C LEU A 81 3.27 6.46 -18.89
N VAL A 82 2.42 5.68 -19.55
CA VAL A 82 1.46 4.79 -18.88
C VAL A 82 2.18 3.74 -18.03
N GLU A 83 3.25 3.12 -18.55
CA GLU A 83 4.07 2.19 -17.79
C GLU A 83 4.69 2.83 -16.55
N ASN A 84 5.16 4.08 -16.63
CA ASN A 84 5.70 4.77 -15.46
C ASN A 84 4.59 5.19 -14.49
N LEU A 85 3.40 5.58 -14.96
CA LEU A 85 2.28 5.87 -14.08
C LEU A 85 1.83 4.62 -13.31
N ILE A 86 1.77 3.49 -14.01
CA ILE A 86 1.46 2.18 -13.41
C ILE A 86 2.58 1.71 -12.48
N GLY A 87 3.83 1.86 -12.91
CA GLY A 87 5.03 1.55 -12.13
C GLY A 87 5.00 0.18 -11.44
N ASP A 88 5.63 0.12 -10.28
CA ASP A 88 5.68 -1.05 -9.40
C ASP A 88 4.44 -1.15 -8.49
N SER A 89 3.40 -0.32 -8.72
CA SER A 89 2.19 -0.23 -7.89
C SER A 89 1.39 -1.54 -7.79
N TYR A 90 1.79 -2.59 -8.50
CA TYR A 90 1.19 -3.91 -8.44
C TYR A 90 2.13 -4.86 -7.67
N THR A 91 2.21 -4.62 -6.37
CA THR A 91 3.05 -5.37 -5.43
C THR A 91 2.61 -6.84 -5.32
N ALA A 92 3.45 -7.67 -4.71
CA ALA A 92 3.14 -9.09 -4.48
C ALA A 92 1.81 -9.28 -3.72
N ASP A 93 1.56 -8.44 -2.70
CA ASP A 93 0.35 -8.49 -1.90
C ASP A 93 -0.91 -8.14 -2.70
N ARG A 94 -0.84 -7.08 -3.52
CA ARG A 94 -1.94 -6.71 -4.42
C ARG A 94 -2.20 -7.80 -5.45
N LYS A 95 -1.13 -8.38 -6.01
CA LYS A 95 -1.23 -9.49 -6.96
C LYS A 95 -1.94 -10.68 -6.32
N MET A 96 -1.53 -11.08 -5.12
CA MET A 96 -2.15 -12.20 -4.40
C MET A 96 -3.63 -11.93 -4.08
N LEU A 97 -3.99 -10.70 -3.70
CA LEU A 97 -5.39 -10.33 -3.46
C LEU A 97 -6.23 -10.41 -4.73
N VAL A 98 -5.68 -9.95 -5.86
CA VAL A 98 -6.35 -10.02 -7.17
C VAL A 98 -6.46 -11.46 -7.66
N GLU A 99 -5.46 -12.31 -7.43
CA GLU A 99 -5.54 -13.75 -7.74
C GLU A 99 -6.72 -14.39 -7.01
N ARG A 100 -6.90 -14.07 -5.73
CA ARG A 100 -8.03 -14.58 -4.95
C ARG A 100 -9.37 -14.06 -5.43
N LEU A 101 -9.43 -12.77 -5.75
CA LEU A 101 -10.63 -12.19 -6.34
C LEU A 101 -10.99 -12.89 -7.64
N TYR A 102 -10.00 -13.21 -8.48
CA TYR A 102 -10.21 -13.99 -9.69
C TYR A 102 -10.73 -15.39 -9.37
N ASP A 103 -10.01 -16.13 -8.52
CA ASP A 103 -10.33 -17.52 -8.19
C ASP A 103 -11.69 -17.65 -7.47
N HIS A 104 -12.16 -16.59 -6.80
CA HIS A 104 -13.48 -16.53 -6.15
C HIS A 104 -14.64 -16.44 -7.15
N PHE A 105 -14.45 -15.74 -8.28
CA PHE A 105 -15.51 -15.50 -9.27
C PHE A 105 -15.34 -16.27 -10.59
N ALA A 106 -14.15 -16.82 -10.85
CA ALA A 106 -13.87 -17.58 -12.05
C ALA A 106 -14.57 -18.93 -12.00
N VAL A 107 -15.21 -19.31 -13.11
CA VAL A 107 -15.94 -20.57 -13.26
C VAL A 107 -15.32 -21.41 -14.39
N PRO A 108 -15.33 -22.75 -14.28
CA PRO A 108 -14.92 -23.60 -15.39
C PRO A 108 -15.80 -23.34 -16.62
N VAL A 109 -15.17 -23.17 -17.78
CA VAL A 109 -15.87 -23.01 -19.07
C VAL A 109 -15.45 -24.16 -19.97
N GLU A 110 -16.43 -24.83 -20.58
CA GLU A 110 -16.17 -25.95 -21.48
C GLU A 110 -15.28 -25.52 -22.65
N GLY A 111 -14.19 -26.25 -22.88
CA GLY A 111 -13.20 -25.96 -23.92
C GLY A 111 -12.13 -24.93 -23.57
N ALA A 112 -12.17 -24.33 -22.37
CA ALA A 112 -11.10 -23.47 -21.86
C ALA A 112 -10.10 -24.29 -21.02
N GLU A 113 -8.80 -24.00 -21.16
CA GLU A 113 -7.75 -24.63 -20.35
C GLU A 113 -7.75 -24.16 -18.89
N GLU A 114 -8.23 -22.94 -18.64
CA GLU A 114 -8.34 -22.33 -17.32
C GLU A 114 -9.78 -21.84 -17.05
N PRO A 115 -10.21 -21.76 -15.76
CA PRO A 115 -11.45 -21.10 -15.39
C PRO A 115 -11.49 -19.67 -15.95
N MET A 116 -12.66 -19.20 -16.36
CA MET A 116 -12.84 -17.84 -16.86
C MET A 116 -13.79 -17.04 -15.98
N LEU A 117 -13.56 -15.73 -15.89
CA LEU A 117 -14.38 -14.82 -15.09
C LEU A 117 -15.36 -14.08 -16.00
N CYS A 118 -16.64 -14.10 -15.64
CA CYS A 118 -17.71 -13.32 -16.28
C CYS A 118 -17.74 -11.91 -15.69
N LEU A 119 -17.51 -10.89 -16.51
CA LEU A 119 -17.46 -9.49 -16.09
C LEU A 119 -18.81 -8.97 -15.60
N THR A 120 -19.90 -9.44 -16.22
CA THR A 120 -21.25 -9.11 -15.77
C THR A 120 -21.49 -9.62 -14.35
N GLY A 121 -21.12 -10.88 -14.07
CA GLY A 121 -21.20 -11.45 -12.73
C GLY A 121 -20.33 -10.72 -11.70
N LEU A 122 -19.11 -10.32 -12.06
CA LEU A 122 -18.25 -9.52 -11.19
C LEU A 122 -18.85 -8.14 -10.87
N MET A 123 -19.51 -7.52 -11.84
CA MET A 123 -20.20 -6.24 -11.66
C MET A 123 -21.43 -6.39 -10.77
N GLU A 124 -22.22 -7.44 -10.96
CA GLU A 124 -23.40 -7.73 -10.14
C GLU A 124 -23.02 -8.04 -8.68
N ALA A 125 -21.88 -8.69 -8.47
CA ALA A 125 -21.35 -8.97 -7.14
C ALA A 125 -20.77 -7.72 -6.44
N ALA A 126 -20.59 -6.60 -7.15
CA ALA A 126 -19.98 -5.40 -6.59
C ALA A 126 -20.95 -4.66 -5.64
N MET A 127 -20.60 -4.59 -4.36
CA MET A 127 -21.29 -3.83 -3.33
C MET A 127 -20.90 -2.34 -3.40
N VAL A 128 -21.35 -1.64 -4.43
CA VAL A 128 -20.94 -0.25 -4.72
C VAL A 128 -21.20 0.72 -3.56
N HIS A 129 -22.26 0.50 -2.76
CA HIS A 129 -22.55 1.30 -1.57
C HIS A 129 -21.45 1.22 -0.49
N ASN A 130 -20.68 0.12 -0.48
CA ASN A 130 -19.58 -0.09 0.45
C ASN A 130 -18.25 0.47 -0.06
N HIS A 131 -18.19 0.94 -1.32
CA HIS A 131 -16.99 1.56 -1.88
C HIS A 131 -16.48 2.68 -0.94
N PRO A 132 -15.16 2.80 -0.64
CA PRO A 132 -14.64 3.78 0.33
C PRO A 132 -15.14 5.22 0.10
N LYS A 133 -15.19 5.66 -1.17
CA LYS A 133 -15.73 6.97 -1.56
C LYS A 133 -17.26 7.13 -1.39
N ALA A 134 -18.02 6.05 -1.51
CA ALA A 134 -19.46 6.05 -1.21
C ALA A 134 -19.69 6.13 0.30
N ALA A 135 -18.97 5.29 1.06
CA ALA A 135 -19.02 5.26 2.52
C ALA A 135 -18.62 6.60 3.15
N SER A 136 -17.65 7.31 2.55
CA SER A 136 -17.23 8.64 2.99
C SER A 136 -18.11 9.78 2.47
N LEU A 137 -19.19 9.49 1.73
CA LEU A 137 -20.06 10.47 1.05
C LEU A 137 -19.33 11.40 0.05
N SER A 138 -18.10 11.07 -0.35
CA SER A 138 -17.33 11.88 -1.31
C SER A 138 -17.82 11.68 -2.75
N ARG A 139 -18.55 10.58 -3.02
CA ARG A 139 -19.11 10.31 -4.34
C ARG A 139 -20.40 9.49 -4.26
N HIS A 140 -21.35 9.80 -5.15
CA HIS A 140 -22.61 9.08 -5.23
C HIS A 140 -22.42 7.63 -5.72
N PRO A 141 -23.07 6.61 -5.12
CA PRO A 141 -22.95 5.21 -5.52
C PRO A 141 -23.24 4.97 -7.00
N GLU A 142 -24.27 5.57 -7.58
CA GLU A 142 -24.59 5.40 -9.01
C GLU A 142 -23.47 5.85 -9.95
N LEU A 143 -22.73 6.92 -9.59
CA LEU A 143 -21.59 7.37 -10.37
C LEU A 143 -20.42 6.38 -10.28
N LEU A 144 -20.21 5.80 -9.10
CA LEU A 144 -19.19 4.77 -8.90
C LEU A 144 -19.55 3.48 -9.64
N LYS A 145 -20.83 3.10 -9.63
CA LYS A 145 -21.35 1.94 -10.37
C LYS A 145 -21.09 2.11 -11.86
N HIS A 146 -21.48 3.26 -12.40
CA HIS A 146 -21.28 3.58 -13.81
C HIS A 146 -19.79 3.65 -14.18
N ASP A 147 -18.93 4.23 -13.33
CA ASP A 147 -17.48 4.24 -13.56
C ASP A 147 -16.86 2.85 -13.56
N LEU A 148 -17.29 1.98 -12.63
CA LEU A 148 -16.82 0.60 -12.54
C LEU A 148 -17.29 -0.20 -13.75
N GLN A 149 -18.56 -0.06 -14.13
CA GLN A 149 -19.13 -0.69 -15.32
C GLN A 149 -18.37 -0.27 -16.58
N ARG A 150 -18.17 1.03 -16.79
CA ARG A 150 -17.38 1.55 -17.92
C ARG A 150 -15.95 1.00 -17.92
N ALA A 151 -15.35 0.86 -16.73
CA ALA A 151 -14.03 0.27 -16.60
C ALA A 151 -14.02 -1.19 -17.07
N LEU A 152 -15.01 -1.99 -16.67
CA LEU A 152 -15.14 -3.41 -17.04
C LEU A 152 -15.50 -3.59 -18.51
N GLU A 153 -16.44 -2.82 -19.06
CA GLU A 153 -16.83 -2.84 -20.48
C GLU A 153 -15.63 -2.54 -21.39
N GLY A 154 -14.79 -1.57 -21.02
CA GLY A 154 -13.55 -1.28 -21.73
C GLY A 154 -12.55 -2.44 -21.76
N LEU A 155 -12.68 -3.44 -20.88
CA LEU A 155 -11.87 -4.67 -20.93
C LEU A 155 -12.23 -5.50 -22.16
N VAL A 156 -13.54 -5.73 -22.35
CA VAL A 156 -14.07 -6.52 -23.47
C VAL A 156 -13.66 -5.87 -24.79
N GLU A 157 -13.88 -4.56 -24.92
CA GLU A 157 -13.46 -3.77 -26.09
C GLU A 157 -11.97 -3.95 -26.41
N SER A 158 -11.11 -3.90 -25.38
CA SER A 158 -9.65 -3.99 -25.56
C SER A 158 -9.17 -5.39 -25.99
N THR A 159 -9.93 -6.44 -25.69
CA THR A 159 -9.60 -7.82 -26.08
C THR A 159 -10.11 -8.18 -27.48
N GLY A 160 -10.94 -7.32 -28.09
CA GLY A 160 -11.57 -7.62 -29.38
C GLY A 160 -12.56 -8.79 -29.34
N ARG A 161 -12.97 -9.22 -28.14
CA ARG A 161 -13.90 -10.32 -27.91
C ARG A 161 -15.33 -9.81 -27.86
N THR A 162 -16.27 -10.71 -28.17
CA THR A 162 -17.71 -10.44 -28.08
C THR A 162 -18.34 -11.07 -26.83
N ASP A 163 -17.63 -11.97 -26.16
CA ASP A 163 -18.05 -12.55 -24.89
C ASP A 163 -17.55 -11.71 -23.71
N ASP A 164 -18.33 -11.69 -22.63
CA ASP A 164 -18.05 -10.96 -21.40
C ASP A 164 -17.11 -11.75 -20.46
N LYS A 165 -16.36 -12.71 -21.00
CA LYS A 165 -15.51 -13.65 -20.26
C LYS A 165 -14.03 -13.35 -20.46
N ILE A 166 -13.27 -13.39 -19.38
CA ILE A 166 -11.84 -13.10 -19.40
C ILE A 166 -11.00 -14.12 -18.64
N GLY A 167 -9.76 -14.31 -19.09
CA GLY A 167 -8.75 -15.12 -18.43
C GLY A 167 -8.07 -14.37 -17.27
N LYS A 168 -7.21 -15.11 -16.56
CA LYS A 168 -6.49 -14.60 -15.38
C LYS A 168 -5.51 -13.49 -15.75
N THR A 169 -4.82 -13.64 -16.88
CA THR A 169 -3.86 -12.63 -17.36
C THR A 169 -4.52 -11.28 -17.65
N GLU A 170 -5.68 -11.28 -18.32
CA GLU A 170 -6.43 -10.05 -18.63
C GLU A 170 -6.98 -9.39 -17.36
N PHE A 171 -7.44 -10.21 -16.41
CA PHE A 171 -7.90 -9.73 -15.11
C PHE A 171 -6.79 -9.05 -14.30
N HIS A 172 -5.60 -9.64 -14.27
CA HIS A 172 -4.43 -9.03 -13.64
C HIS A 172 -4.02 -7.73 -14.32
N ALA A 173 -4.02 -7.67 -15.65
CA ALA A 173 -3.70 -6.45 -16.37
C ALA A 173 -4.69 -5.32 -16.05
N PHE A 174 -5.98 -5.65 -15.89
CA PHE A 174 -7.00 -4.70 -15.44
C PHE A 174 -6.69 -4.14 -14.05
N PHE A 175 -6.51 -5.02 -13.07
CA PHE A 175 -6.27 -4.61 -11.69
C PHE A 175 -4.92 -3.91 -11.51
N ARG A 176 -3.92 -4.19 -12.34
CA ARG A 176 -2.67 -3.42 -12.38
C ARG A 176 -2.92 -1.92 -12.61
N GLY A 177 -3.86 -1.59 -13.51
CA GLY A 177 -4.29 -0.21 -13.76
C GLY A 177 -5.06 0.38 -12.58
N ILE A 178 -5.89 -0.40 -11.91
CA ILE A 178 -6.59 0.03 -10.69
C ILE A 178 -5.60 0.30 -9.57
N SER A 179 -4.65 -0.61 -9.32
CA SER A 179 -3.63 -0.48 -8.29
C SER A 179 -2.77 0.77 -8.48
N ALA A 180 -2.52 1.20 -9.73
CA ALA A 180 -1.83 2.45 -10.00
C ALA A 180 -2.57 3.71 -9.48
N THR A 181 -3.87 3.59 -9.21
CA THR A 181 -4.69 4.65 -8.60
C THR A 181 -4.61 4.65 -7.07
N PHE A 182 -3.81 3.76 -6.47
CA PHE A 182 -3.54 3.70 -5.04
C PHE A 182 -2.01 3.75 -4.84
N PRO A 183 -1.44 4.84 -4.29
CA PRO A 183 0.00 4.90 -4.06
C PRO A 183 0.48 3.75 -3.15
N HIS A 184 1.77 3.42 -3.21
CA HIS A 184 2.36 2.32 -2.42
C HIS A 184 2.16 2.45 -0.91
N ALA A 185 2.18 3.68 -0.38
CA ALA A 185 1.94 3.94 1.04
C ALA A 185 0.53 3.52 1.50
N HIS A 186 -0.38 3.22 0.56
CA HIS A 186 -1.78 2.93 0.80
C HIS A 186 -2.17 1.49 0.40
N GLU A 187 -1.30 0.52 0.69
CA GLU A 187 -1.60 -0.91 0.50
C GLU A 187 -2.89 -1.35 1.20
N SER A 188 -3.06 -0.92 2.44
CA SER A 188 -4.27 -1.19 3.23
C SER A 188 -5.54 -0.64 2.58
N GLU A 189 -5.46 0.49 1.87
CA GLU A 189 -6.61 1.10 1.21
C GLU A 189 -6.99 0.39 -0.09
N PHE A 190 -6.02 -0.14 -0.84
CA PHE A 190 -6.32 -1.01 -1.97
C PHE A 190 -7.00 -2.30 -1.49
N ALA A 191 -6.49 -2.90 -0.41
CA ALA A 191 -7.09 -4.07 0.19
C ALA A 191 -8.52 -3.81 0.70
N ASP A 192 -8.72 -2.69 1.42
CA ASP A 192 -10.03 -2.25 1.91
C ASP A 192 -10.99 -1.97 0.73
N PHE A 193 -10.50 -1.37 -0.35
CA PHE A 193 -11.28 -1.17 -1.58
C PHE A 193 -11.78 -2.50 -2.17
N VAL A 194 -10.90 -3.48 -2.39
CA VAL A 194 -11.28 -4.78 -2.95
C VAL A 194 -12.24 -5.52 -2.01
N GLN A 195 -11.92 -5.54 -0.72
CA GLN A 195 -12.69 -6.24 0.30
C GLN A 195 -14.09 -5.65 0.45
N ARG A 196 -14.23 -4.33 0.55
CA ARG A 196 -15.54 -3.71 0.70
C ARG A 196 -16.39 -3.85 -0.55
N LEU A 197 -15.76 -3.80 -1.72
CA LEU A 197 -16.48 -3.81 -2.98
C LEU A 197 -16.93 -5.22 -3.38
N TRP A 198 -16.15 -6.27 -3.09
CA TRP A 198 -16.49 -7.64 -3.52
C TRP A 198 -16.57 -8.68 -2.40
N GLY A 199 -16.37 -8.29 -1.14
CA GLY A 199 -16.43 -9.20 0.01
C GLY A 199 -15.30 -10.23 0.05
N VAL A 200 -14.32 -10.14 -0.85
CA VAL A 200 -13.15 -11.03 -0.87
C VAL A 200 -12.14 -10.52 0.14
N TRP A 201 -12.01 -11.28 1.22
CA TRP A 201 -11.03 -11.01 2.25
C TRP A 201 -9.64 -11.39 1.72
N PRO A 202 -8.60 -10.57 1.95
CA PRO A 202 -7.26 -11.12 1.90
C PRO A 202 -7.24 -12.32 2.85
N VAL A 203 -6.64 -13.46 2.48
CA VAL A 203 -6.21 -14.45 3.47
C VAL A 203 -5.27 -13.68 4.38
N ARG A 204 -5.85 -13.24 5.48
CA ARG A 204 -5.11 -13.12 6.70
C ARG A 204 -4.98 -14.57 7.12
N ASP A 205 -3.75 -15.07 7.14
CA ASP A 205 -3.42 -16.11 8.10
C ASP A 205 -4.05 -15.67 9.44
N ASP A 206 -4.69 -16.58 10.19
CA ASP A 206 -5.20 -16.29 11.52
C ASP A 206 -4.15 -15.49 12.34
N LYS A 207 -2.86 -15.81 12.16
CA LYS A 207 -1.73 -15.06 12.72
C LYS A 207 -1.62 -13.63 12.19
N SER A 208 -1.82 -13.37 10.89
CA SER A 208 -1.82 -12.01 10.34
C SER A 208 -2.99 -11.17 10.83
N GLU A 209 -4.18 -11.76 11.01
CA GLU A 209 -5.32 -11.03 11.59
C GLU A 209 -5.11 -10.75 13.07
N LYS A 210 -4.64 -11.76 13.81
CA LYS A 210 -4.27 -11.61 15.23
C LYS A 210 -3.16 -10.59 15.40
N LEU A 211 -2.16 -10.56 14.52
CA LEU A 211 -1.09 -9.58 14.52
C LEU A 211 -1.61 -8.15 14.30
N ILE A 212 -2.43 -7.92 13.27
CA ILE A 212 -3.01 -6.59 13.00
C ILE A 212 -3.88 -6.13 14.18
N LYS A 213 -4.70 -7.02 14.74
CA LYS A 213 -5.51 -6.73 15.94
C LYS A 213 -4.62 -6.38 17.14
N ALA A 214 -3.55 -7.14 17.37
CA ALA A 214 -2.62 -6.91 18.46
C ALA A 214 -1.83 -5.59 18.29
N GLN A 215 -1.36 -5.27 17.07
CA GLN A 215 -0.69 -4.01 16.75
C GLN A 215 -1.61 -2.80 16.91
N THR A 216 -2.86 -2.92 16.46
CA THR A 216 -3.87 -1.86 16.61
C THR A 216 -4.18 -1.61 18.09
N LYS A 217 -4.38 -2.68 18.85
CA LYS A 217 -4.60 -2.64 20.30
C LYS A 217 -3.42 -1.99 21.03
N LEU A 218 -2.18 -2.31 20.64
CA LEU A 218 -0.97 -1.69 21.18
C LEU A 218 -0.95 -0.18 20.96
N ARG A 219 -1.17 0.28 19.72
CA ARG A 219 -1.22 1.71 19.38
C ARG A 219 -2.29 2.46 20.14
N VAL A 220 -3.50 1.90 20.22
CA VAL A 220 -4.61 2.49 21.00
C VAL A 220 -4.24 2.62 22.48
N LYS A 221 -3.57 1.61 23.05
CA LYS A 221 -3.14 1.64 24.46
C LYS A 221 -2.05 2.67 24.72
N ILE A 222 -1.04 2.74 23.86
CA ILE A 222 -0.03 3.80 23.90
C ILE A 222 -0.71 5.17 23.89
N PHE A 223 -1.62 5.41 22.95
CA PHE A 223 -2.35 6.67 22.85
C PHE A 223 -3.15 7.00 24.13
N GLN A 224 -3.80 6.01 24.75
CA GLN A 224 -4.55 6.18 25.99
C GLN A 224 -3.67 6.49 27.22
N CYS A 225 -2.46 5.93 27.26
CA CYS A 225 -1.55 6.07 28.40
C CYS A 225 -0.60 7.26 28.28
N MET A 226 -0.36 7.75 27.07
CA MET A 226 0.47 8.90 26.76
C MET A 226 -0.13 10.19 27.33
N ARG A 227 0.71 11.07 27.89
CA ARG A 227 0.30 12.38 28.41
C ARG A 227 0.90 13.48 27.55
N PRO A 228 0.10 14.43 27.01
CA PRO A 228 0.66 15.58 26.30
C PRO A 228 1.68 16.33 27.17
N PRO A 229 2.85 16.72 26.63
CA PRO A 229 3.22 16.76 25.20
C PRO A 229 4.00 15.53 24.69
N GLN A 230 4.00 14.40 25.41
CA GLN A 230 4.76 13.20 25.05
C GLN A 230 4.30 12.62 23.70
N THR A 231 5.25 12.08 22.92
CA THR A 231 5.01 11.36 21.67
C THR A 231 4.95 9.84 21.88
N GLU A 232 4.36 9.08 20.94
CA GLU A 232 4.27 7.62 21.02
C GLU A 232 5.66 6.97 21.14
N ALA A 233 6.64 7.53 20.43
CA ALA A 233 8.02 7.07 20.43
C ALA A 233 8.73 7.30 21.77
N GLU A 234 8.53 8.48 22.39
CA GLU A 234 9.06 8.78 23.72
C GLU A 234 8.44 7.90 24.79
N PHE A 235 7.13 7.61 24.68
CA PHE A 235 6.43 6.74 25.61
C PHE A 235 6.90 5.28 25.49
N LEU A 236 7.03 4.76 24.26
CA LEU A 236 7.58 3.42 24.01
C LEU A 236 9.04 3.30 24.46
N TYR A 237 9.86 4.31 24.18
CA TYR A 237 11.24 4.37 24.66
C TYR A 237 11.30 4.28 26.18
N GLU A 238 10.45 5.03 26.88
CA GLU A 238 10.37 4.99 28.33
C GLU A 238 9.89 3.63 28.86
N ALA A 239 8.91 3.00 28.19
CA ALA A 239 8.42 1.67 28.54
C ALA A 239 9.52 0.61 28.45
N PHE A 240 10.24 0.54 27.32
CA PHE A 240 11.35 -0.39 27.14
C PHE A 240 12.51 -0.09 28.09
N ARG A 241 12.88 1.18 28.26
CA ARG A 241 13.97 1.60 29.15
C ARG A 241 13.69 1.29 30.62
N ARG A 242 12.44 1.40 31.09
CA ARG A 242 12.06 1.06 32.46
C ARG A 242 12.02 -0.45 32.68
N SER A 243 11.73 -1.21 31.63
CA SER A 243 11.63 -2.68 31.65
C SER A 243 13.00 -3.35 31.50
N ASP A 244 13.94 -2.68 30.84
CA ASP A 244 15.35 -3.09 30.81
C ASP A 244 16.03 -2.77 32.15
N LEU A 245 15.84 -3.67 33.12
CA LEU A 245 16.43 -3.60 34.46
C LEU A 245 17.96 -3.62 34.45
N LEU A 246 18.58 -4.13 33.38
CA LEU A 246 20.03 -4.23 33.23
C LEU A 246 20.63 -3.00 32.54
N LYS A 247 19.81 -2.07 32.04
CA LYS A 247 20.21 -0.87 31.29
C LYS A 247 21.21 -1.24 30.19
N THR A 248 20.85 -2.23 29.38
CA THR A 248 21.70 -2.69 28.30
C THR A 248 22.00 -1.52 27.34
N PRO A 249 23.29 -1.22 27.07
CA PRO A 249 23.66 -0.08 26.24
C PRO A 249 23.29 -0.27 24.76
N ASP A 250 22.99 -1.51 24.37
CA ASP A 250 22.75 -1.91 22.98
C ASP A 250 21.28 -1.73 22.53
N PHE A 251 20.41 -1.23 23.41
CA PHE A 251 18.98 -1.04 23.13
C PHE A 251 18.29 -2.33 22.64
N VAL A 252 18.51 -3.42 23.37
CA VAL A 252 18.00 -4.75 23.00
C VAL A 252 16.92 -5.21 23.98
N ALA A 253 15.84 -5.80 23.46
CA ALA A 253 14.78 -6.40 24.27
C ALA A 253 14.63 -7.88 23.95
N ASP A 254 14.74 -8.72 24.97
CA ASP A 254 14.33 -10.13 24.94
C ASP A 254 12.83 -10.28 25.23
N TRP A 255 12.31 -11.51 25.18
CA TRP A 255 10.90 -11.80 25.47
C TRP A 255 10.42 -11.25 26.82
N ARG A 256 11.27 -11.31 27.85
CA ARG A 256 10.93 -10.83 29.19
C ARG A 256 10.83 -9.30 29.20
N THR A 257 11.85 -8.62 28.70
CA THR A 257 11.90 -7.15 28.62
C THR A 257 10.74 -6.62 27.78
N PHE A 258 10.40 -7.32 26.71
CA PHE A 258 9.24 -7.02 25.87
C PHE A 258 7.91 -7.14 26.64
N ASN A 259 7.70 -8.24 27.37
CA ASN A 259 6.50 -8.41 28.20
C ASN A 259 6.38 -7.35 29.29
N ASP A 260 7.48 -7.07 30.00
CA ASP A 260 7.53 -6.05 31.05
C ASP A 260 7.20 -4.66 30.47
N ALA A 261 7.66 -4.36 29.24
CA ALA A 261 7.35 -3.12 28.54
C ALA A 261 5.86 -3.04 28.15
N LEU A 262 5.26 -4.13 27.66
CA LEU A 262 3.82 -4.17 27.36
C LEU A 262 2.96 -4.02 28.63
N ALA A 263 3.39 -4.60 29.75
CA ALA A 263 2.73 -4.43 31.03
C ALA A 263 2.79 -2.97 31.51
N TYR A 264 3.92 -2.28 31.29
CA TYR A 264 4.05 -0.85 31.58
C TYR A 264 3.08 0.01 30.75
N VAL A 265 2.78 -0.38 29.51
CA VAL A 265 1.82 0.27 28.61
C VAL A 265 0.35 -0.01 29.03
N ASP A 266 0.12 -0.78 30.11
CA ASP A 266 -1.22 -1.24 30.54
C ASP A 266 -2.01 -1.91 29.41
N ALA A 267 -1.27 -2.61 28.55
CA ALA A 267 -1.83 -3.32 27.42
C ALA A 267 -2.08 -4.79 27.81
N ASN A 268 -3.31 -5.09 28.21
CA ASN A 268 -3.74 -6.44 28.56
C ASN A 268 -3.84 -7.33 27.30
N PHE A 269 -2.71 -7.87 26.87
CA PHE A 269 -2.63 -8.88 25.80
C PHE A 269 -2.77 -10.29 26.36
N SER A 270 -3.38 -11.18 25.57
CA SER A 270 -3.24 -12.62 25.82
C SER A 270 -1.82 -13.08 25.49
N GLU A 271 -1.36 -14.19 26.07
CA GLU A 271 -0.04 -14.76 25.79
C GLU A 271 0.18 -15.01 24.28
N GLU A 272 -0.85 -15.47 23.58
CA GLU A 272 -0.83 -15.67 22.13
C GLU A 272 -0.64 -14.35 21.36
N GLU A 273 -1.35 -13.28 21.74
CA GLU A 273 -1.20 -11.95 21.11
C GLU A 273 0.22 -11.40 21.34
N THR A 274 0.74 -11.55 22.55
CA THR A 274 2.09 -11.09 22.90
C THR A 274 3.15 -11.85 22.12
N LEU A 275 2.99 -13.16 21.96
CA LEU A 275 3.92 -14.02 21.23
C LEU A 275 3.97 -13.66 19.75
N ILE A 276 2.81 -13.44 19.13
CA ILE A 276 2.69 -13.02 17.73
C ILE A 276 3.35 -11.65 17.52
N LEU A 277 3.13 -10.69 18.44
CA LEU A 277 3.76 -9.37 18.37
C LEU A 277 5.29 -9.45 18.49
N PHE A 278 5.79 -10.25 19.44
CA PHE A 278 7.22 -10.40 19.67
C PHE A 278 7.93 -10.99 18.45
N HIS A 279 7.46 -12.13 17.94
CA HIS A 279 8.09 -12.76 16.77
C HIS A 279 8.07 -11.82 15.56
N HIS A 280 6.95 -11.12 15.33
CA HIS A 280 6.89 -10.15 14.25
C HIS A 280 7.92 -9.02 14.41
N PHE A 281 8.15 -8.52 15.62
CA PHE A 281 9.14 -7.48 15.87
C PHE A 281 10.58 -8.00 15.85
N VAL A 282 10.82 -9.27 16.22
CA VAL A 282 12.11 -9.93 16.02
C VAL A 282 12.43 -10.07 14.53
N GLU A 283 11.44 -10.46 13.71
CA GLU A 283 11.60 -10.57 12.25
C GLU A 283 11.85 -9.21 11.59
N CYS A 284 11.10 -8.17 11.98
CA CYS A 284 11.19 -6.85 11.37
C CYS A 284 12.39 -6.03 11.89
N TYR A 285 12.73 -6.19 13.17
CA TYR A 285 13.73 -5.39 13.87
C TYR A 285 14.72 -6.29 14.64
N PRO A 286 15.40 -7.23 13.97
CA PRO A 286 16.32 -8.11 14.64
C PRO A 286 17.49 -7.31 15.23
N ALA A 287 17.85 -7.62 16.48
CA ALA A 287 19.08 -7.14 17.06
C ALA A 287 20.26 -7.81 16.36
N THR A 288 21.12 -7.03 15.72
CA THR A 288 22.38 -7.53 15.16
C THR A 288 23.36 -7.80 16.31
N PRO A 289 23.92 -9.02 16.42
CA PRO A 289 24.97 -9.29 17.39
C PRO A 289 26.14 -8.33 17.16
N SER A 290 26.52 -7.58 18.21
CA SER A 290 27.76 -6.80 18.19
C SER A 290 28.95 -7.76 18.25
N GLU A 291 30.03 -7.51 17.50
CA GLU A 291 31.27 -8.30 17.56
C GLU A 291 31.85 -8.40 18.99
N ALA A 292 31.47 -7.49 19.88
CA ALA A 292 31.89 -7.45 21.27
C ALA A 292 31.10 -8.37 22.22
N ARG A 293 29.94 -8.92 21.82
CA ARG A 293 29.14 -9.83 22.66
C ARG A 293 28.42 -10.89 21.82
N PRO A 294 28.71 -12.19 22.04
CA PRO A 294 27.91 -13.24 21.43
C PRO A 294 26.45 -13.16 21.90
N PRO A 295 25.48 -13.55 21.07
CA PRO A 295 24.08 -13.52 21.43
C PRO A 295 23.85 -14.37 22.70
N PRO A 296 23.04 -13.90 23.66
CA PRO A 296 22.66 -14.71 24.80
C PRO A 296 22.02 -16.00 24.29
N VAL A 297 22.37 -17.10 24.94
CA VAL A 297 21.79 -18.42 24.67
C VAL A 297 20.89 -18.84 25.80
N ASP A 298 19.80 -19.54 25.48
CA ASP A 298 18.88 -20.07 26.46
C ASP A 298 19.48 -21.26 27.24
N ALA A 299 18.71 -21.84 28.16
CA ALA A 299 19.14 -22.99 28.95
C ALA A 299 19.46 -24.25 28.12
N LYS A 300 19.08 -24.27 26.83
CA LYS A 300 19.35 -25.35 25.87
C LYS A 300 20.52 -25.02 24.93
N GLY A 301 21.10 -23.83 25.04
CA GLY A 301 22.19 -23.37 24.18
C GLY A 301 21.72 -22.76 22.86
N GLU A 302 20.41 -22.52 22.70
CA GLU A 302 19.85 -21.90 21.49
C GLU A 302 19.93 -20.37 21.57
N PRO A 303 20.17 -19.66 20.45
CA PRO A 303 20.19 -18.21 20.45
C PRO A 303 18.85 -17.63 20.92
N VAL A 304 18.90 -16.71 21.89
CA VAL A 304 17.71 -15.98 22.33
C VAL A 304 17.32 -14.99 21.24
N GLU A 305 16.03 -14.96 20.91
CA GLU A 305 15.46 -13.96 20.00
C GLU A 305 15.49 -12.58 20.64
N LEU A 306 15.94 -11.57 19.87
CA LEU A 306 16.21 -10.23 20.38
C LEU A 306 15.69 -9.16 19.43
N ILE A 307 15.00 -8.16 19.99
CA ILE A 307 14.50 -6.99 19.28
C ILE A 307 15.46 -5.83 19.47
N ASP A 308 15.86 -5.18 18.38
CA ASP A 308 16.46 -3.84 18.40
C ASP A 308 15.33 -2.82 18.64
N TYR A 309 15.07 -2.50 19.91
CA TYR A 309 13.93 -1.65 20.23
C TYR A 309 14.16 -0.19 19.80
N LYS A 310 15.40 0.21 19.48
CA LYS A 310 15.69 1.51 18.86
C LYS A 310 15.15 1.58 17.43
N LYS A 311 15.34 0.54 16.62
CA LYS A 311 14.73 0.44 15.28
C LYS A 311 13.21 0.34 15.35
N LEU A 312 12.68 -0.43 16.31
CA LEU A 312 11.24 -0.52 16.55
C LEU A 312 10.63 0.85 16.85
N ILE A 313 11.22 1.63 17.77
CA ILE A 313 10.74 2.98 18.13
C ILE A 313 10.79 3.93 16.92
N ALA A 314 11.87 3.88 16.12
CA ALA A 314 11.98 4.70 14.92
C ALA A 314 10.86 4.40 13.90
N ALA A 315 10.50 3.12 13.72
CA ALA A 315 9.42 2.73 12.82
C ALA A 315 8.03 3.23 13.28
N PHE A 316 7.82 3.39 14.59
CA PHE A 316 6.60 4.02 15.11
C PHE A 316 6.56 5.52 14.79
N CYS A 317 7.70 6.22 14.75
CA CYS A 317 7.76 7.63 14.33
C CYS A 317 7.35 7.82 12.86
N GLU A 318 7.82 6.94 11.96
CA GLU A 318 7.62 7.04 10.51
C GLU A 318 6.17 6.77 10.08
N GLY A 319 5.36 6.13 10.94
CA GLY A 319 3.96 5.79 10.69
C GLY A 319 2.92 6.70 11.37
N SER A 320 3.25 7.98 11.60
CA SER A 320 2.34 8.95 12.25
C SER A 320 1.34 9.59 11.25
N HIS A 321 0.08 9.69 11.66
CA HIS A 321 -1.11 10.16 10.90
C HIS A 321 -0.91 11.43 10.02
N PRO A 322 -1.76 11.63 8.97
CA PRO A 322 -1.67 12.74 7.98
C PRO A 322 -1.82 14.18 8.52
N ASN A 323 -2.12 14.36 9.81
CA ASN A 323 -2.29 15.69 10.40
C ASN A 323 -1.01 16.24 11.05
N ALA A 324 0.12 15.53 10.98
CA ALA A 324 1.42 16.04 11.40
C ALA A 324 2.14 16.81 10.26
N VAL A 325 1.42 17.69 9.55
CA VAL A 325 2.06 18.70 8.69
C VAL A 325 2.42 19.88 9.56
N GLU A 326 3.47 19.70 10.36
CA GLU A 326 4.33 20.73 10.95
C GLU A 326 5.16 20.04 12.03
N THR A 327 6.37 19.61 11.69
CA THR A 327 7.57 19.68 12.54
C THR A 327 8.73 18.87 11.94
N SER A 328 9.56 19.54 11.13
CA SER A 328 10.92 19.06 10.80
C SER A 328 11.85 18.99 12.03
N SER A 329 11.37 19.36 13.22
CA SER A 329 12.05 19.21 14.50
C SER A 329 11.94 17.81 15.12
N HIS A 330 10.96 16.99 14.72
CA HIS A 330 10.69 15.70 15.39
C HIS A 330 11.75 14.63 15.11
N VAL A 331 12.29 14.55 13.88
CA VAL A 331 13.38 13.59 13.56
C VAL A 331 14.67 13.92 14.33
N ARG A 332 14.92 15.20 14.65
CA ARG A 332 16.06 15.60 15.50
C ARG A 332 15.86 15.25 16.98
N SER A 333 14.62 15.35 17.50
CA SER A 333 14.32 15.01 18.90
C SER A 333 14.54 13.54 19.24
N VAL A 334 14.27 12.63 18.29
CA VAL A 334 14.45 11.18 18.46
C VAL A 334 15.93 10.80 18.50
N GLN A 335 16.79 11.45 17.69
CA GLN A 335 18.24 11.22 17.76
C GLN A 335 18.81 11.62 19.13
N HIS A 336 18.29 12.67 19.77
CA HIS A 336 18.71 13.06 21.12
C HIS A 336 18.37 12.03 22.22
N LEU A 337 17.34 11.19 22.04
CA LEU A 337 17.01 10.11 23.00
C LEU A 337 18.06 9.00 23.06
N PHE A 338 18.90 8.88 22.02
CA PHE A 338 19.90 7.81 21.89
C PHE A 338 21.35 8.31 22.01
N VAL A 339 21.57 9.58 22.34
CA VAL A 339 22.91 10.17 22.56
C VAL A 339 23.11 10.37 24.06
N HIS A 340 23.28 9.29 24.83
CA HIS A 340 23.80 9.32 26.21
C HIS A 340 24.40 7.98 26.61
#